data_AF-A0A2C6MBS6-F1
#
_entry.id   AF-A0A2C6MBS6-F1
#
_cell.length_a   1.000
_cell.length_b   1.000
_cell.length_c   1.000
_cell.angle_alpha   90.00
_cell.angle_beta   90.00
_cell.angle_gamma   90.00
#
_symmetry.space_group_name_H-M   'P 1'
#
loop_
_entity.id
_entity.type
_entity.pdbx_description
1 polymer ?
#
loop_
_entity_poly.entity_id
_entity_poly.type
_entity_poly.pdbx_seq_one_letter_code
_entity_poly.pdbx_strand_id
1 'polypeptide(L)' 'MAAINDLIRQIPDAALRERLEQEFARMSKNKKFGLVFEEHIPECTPLYGVPIRIGSTVAKKTGRIDDTYFGLKMIK' A
#
# COMPACT_ATOMS: atom_id res chain seq x y z
N MET A 1 -13.97 -13.33 -1.50
CA MET A 1 -14.43 -12.76 -0.21
C MET A 1 -15.95 -12.59 -0.10
N ALA A 2 -16.72 -12.55 -1.21
CA ALA A 2 -18.19 -12.44 -1.15
C ALA A 2 -18.89 -13.69 -0.59
N ALA A 3 -18.45 -14.90 -0.99
CA ALA A 3 -19.11 -16.14 -0.60
C ALA A 3 -19.21 -16.38 0.92
N ILE A 4 -18.24 -15.92 1.72
CA ILE A 4 -18.29 -16.08 3.18
C ILE A 4 -19.35 -15.16 3.78
N ASN A 5 -19.46 -13.91 3.30
CA ASN A 5 -20.52 -13.00 3.73
C ASN A 5 -21.90 -13.53 3.35
N ASP A 6 -22.02 -14.18 2.18
CA ASP A 6 -23.29 -14.79 1.75
C ASP A 6 -23.69 -15.98 2.62
N LEU A 7 -22.71 -16.76 3.11
CA LEU A 7 -22.95 -17.85 4.06
C LEU A 7 -23.35 -17.33 5.45
N ILE A 8 -22.72 -16.26 5.94
CA ILE A 8 -23.07 -15.65 7.23
C ILE A 8 -24.51 -15.11 7.20
N ARG A 9 -24.96 -14.56 6.06
CA ARG A 9 -26.33 -14.07 5.87
C ARG A 9 -27.40 -15.18 5.88
N GLN A 10 -27.03 -16.42 5.61
CA GLN A 10 -27.95 -17.57 5.62
C GLN A 10 -28.22 -18.11 7.04
N ILE A 11 -27.53 -17.59 8.06
CA ILE A 11 -27.72 -18.02 9.45
C ILE A 11 -29.03 -17.44 10.01
N PRO A 12 -29.97 -18.28 10.48
CA PRO A 12 -31.27 -17.82 10.98
C PRO A 12 -31.21 -17.18 12.38
N ASP A 13 -30.20 -17.53 13.18
CA ASP A 13 -29.97 -16.93 14.49
C ASP A 13 -29.27 -15.57 14.36
N ALA A 14 -29.99 -14.50 14.71
CA ALA A 14 -29.52 -13.13 14.62
C ALA A 14 -28.33 -12.84 15.55
N ALA A 15 -28.30 -13.43 16.76
CA ALA A 15 -27.23 -13.19 17.72
C ALA A 15 -25.92 -13.88 17.29
N LEU A 16 -26.04 -15.09 16.72
CA LEU A 16 -24.91 -15.82 16.17
C LEU A 16 -24.35 -15.13 14.92
N ARG A 17 -25.24 -14.62 14.04
CA ARG A 17 -24.84 -13.88 12.83
C ARG A 17 -24.03 -12.64 13.17
N GLU A 18 -24.50 -11.82 14.10
CA GLU A 18 -23.82 -10.57 14.47
C GLU A 18 -22.42 -10.82 15.05
N ARG A 19 -22.28 -11.83 15.93
CA ARG A 19 -20.97 -12.24 16.46
C ARG A 19 -20.00 -12.69 15.37
N LEU A 20 -20.49 -13.46 14.41
CA LEU A 20 -19.67 -13.94 13.30
C LEU A 20 -19.27 -12.81 12.35
N GLU A 21 -20.17 -11.86 12.06
CA GLU A 21 -19.85 -10.68 11.25
C GLU A 21 -18.76 -9.82 11.91
N GLN A 22 -18.86 -9.60 13.23
CA GLN A 22 -17.86 -8.82 13.98
C GLN A 22 -16.49 -9.50 13.98
N GLU A 23 -16.43 -10.80 14.27
CA GLU A 23 -15.16 -11.55 14.25
C GLU A 23 -14.58 -11.68 12.83
N PHE A 24 -15.43 -11.84 11.82
CA PHE A 24 -15.00 -11.88 10.42
C PHE A 24 -14.47 -10.51 9.97
N ALA A 25 -15.12 -9.40 10.33
CA ALA A 25 -14.64 -8.05 10.02
C ALA A 25 -13.30 -7.75 10.71
N ARG A 26 -13.14 -8.17 11.97
CA ARG A 26 -11.88 -8.08 12.71
C ARG A 26 -10.77 -8.89 12.03
N MET A 27 -11.06 -10.13 11.63
CA MET A 27 -10.09 -10.99 10.95
C MET A 27 -9.78 -10.47 9.54
N SER A 28 -10.75 -9.95 8.80
CA SER A 28 -10.58 -9.43 7.44
C SER A 28 -9.71 -8.17 7.39
N LYS A 29 -9.67 -7.37 8.47
CA LYS A 29 -8.72 -6.25 8.60
C LYS A 29 -7.27 -6.71 8.76
N ASN A 30 -7.04 -7.85 9.41
CA ASN A 30 -5.70 -8.40 9.66
C ASN A 30 -5.24 -9.38 8.59
N LYS A 31 -6.18 -9.95 7.83
CA LYS A 31 -5.90 -10.85 6.72
C LYS A 31 -5.52 -10.03 5.50
N LYS A 32 -4.21 -9.80 5.35
CA LYS A 32 -3.52 -9.42 4.09
C LYS A 32 -3.67 -10.52 3.03
N PHE A 33 -4.90 -10.82 2.63
CA PHE A 33 -5.17 -11.79 1.57
C PHE A 33 -5.37 -11.03 0.27
N GLY A 34 -4.25 -10.84 -0.41
CA GLY A 34 -4.12 -10.18 -1.69
C GLY A 34 -2.67 -9.74 -1.82
N LEU A 35 -2.13 -9.72 -3.04
CA LEU A 35 -0.95 -8.92 -3.35
C LEU A 35 -1.31 -7.44 -3.15
N VAL A 36 -1.47 -7.02 -1.91
CA VAL A 36 -1.46 -5.61 -1.55
C VAL A 36 0.01 -5.35 -1.31
N PHE A 37 0.69 -4.90 -2.37
CA PHE A 37 1.99 -4.28 -2.21
C PHE A 37 1.77 -3.00 -1.41
N GLU A 38 1.67 -3.11 -0.09
CA GLU A 38 1.60 -1.96 0.83
C GLU A 38 2.84 -1.08 0.65
N GLU A 39 3.94 -1.63 0.10
CA GLU A 39 5.21 -0.96 -0.12
C GLU A 39 5.86 -1.43 -1.44
N HIS A 40 5.19 -1.23 -2.58
CA HIS A 40 5.92 -1.35 -3.85
C HIS A 40 6.92 -0.19 -3.92
N ILE A 41 8.14 -0.41 -3.44
CA ILE A 41 9.26 0.47 -3.76
C ILE A 41 9.43 0.30 -5.28
N PRO A 42 9.16 1.34 -6.10
CA PRO A 42 9.44 1.24 -7.53
C PRO A 42 10.89 0.80 -7.69
N GLU A 43 11.19 -0.03 -8.69
CA GLU A 43 12.56 -0.46 -8.96
C GLU A 43 13.44 0.76 -9.30
N CYS A 44 13.97 1.42 -8.27
CA CYS A 44 14.82 2.57 -8.37
C CYS A 44 16.25 2.05 -8.49
N THR A 45 16.73 1.87 -9.73
CA THR A 45 18.14 1.59 -9.97
C THR A 45 18.94 2.88 -9.77
N PRO A 46 19.83 2.97 -8.77
CA PRO A 46 20.60 4.19 -8.53
C PRO A 46 21.62 4.40 -9.66
N LEU A 47 21.49 5.52 -10.39
CA LEU A 47 22.42 5.92 -11.44
C LEU A 47 23.49 6.86 -10.88
N TYR A 48 24.64 6.29 -10.51
CA TYR A 48 25.77 7.07 -10.02
C TYR A 48 26.53 7.77 -11.16
N GLY A 49 26.96 9.02 -10.94
CA GLY A 49 27.75 9.78 -11.91
C GLY A 49 26.95 10.47 -13.02
N VAL A 50 25.62 10.34 -13.03
CA VAL A 50 24.75 11.06 -13.96
C VAL A 50 24.56 12.50 -13.45
N PRO A 51 24.78 13.53 -14.29
CA PRO A 51 24.52 14.91 -13.89
C PRO A 51 23.02 15.14 -13.66
N ILE A 52 22.67 15.91 -12.63
CA ILE A 52 21.28 16.26 -12.31
C ILE A 52 20.74 17.21 -13.38
N ARG A 53 19.59 16.88 -13.97
CA ARG A 53 18.88 17.73 -14.94
C ARG A 53 17.61 18.31 -14.31
N ILE A 54 17.22 19.49 -14.77
CA ILE A 54 15.92 20.06 -14.42
C ILE A 54 14.82 19.13 -14.92
N GLY A 55 13.84 18.84 -14.06
CA GLY A 55 12.77 17.88 -14.34
C GLY A 55 13.13 16.41 -14.06
N SER A 56 14.32 16.12 -13.51
CA SER A 56 14.65 14.78 -13.03
C SER A 56 14.18 14.55 -11.58
N THR A 57 13.72 13.33 -11.30
CA THR A 57 13.53 12.83 -9.94
C THR A 57 14.87 12.34 -9.41
N VAL A 58 15.30 12.88 -8.27
CA VAL A 58 16.59 12.56 -7.66
C VAL A 58 16.42 12.19 -6.19
N ALA A 59 17.30 11.37 -5.65
CA ALA A 59 17.36 11.06 -4.22
C ALA A 59 18.76 11.36 -3.69
N LYS A 60 18.91 11.56 -2.38
CA LYS A 60 20.22 11.73 -1.75
C LYS A 60 21.03 10.45 -1.89
N LYS A 61 22.34 10.58 -2.17
CA LYS A 61 23.26 9.44 -2.27
C LYS A 61 23.34 8.63 -0.97
N THR A 62 23.20 9.32 0.17
CA THR A 62 23.13 8.74 1.52
C THR A 62 21.78 9.07 2.12
N GLY A 63 20.89 8.09 2.23
CA GLY A 63 19.52 8.26 2.69
C GLY A 63 18.61 7.10 2.26
N ARG A 64 17.31 7.23 2.51
CA ARG A 64 16.33 6.28 2.01
C ARG A 64 16.02 6.60 0.53
N ILE A 65 15.89 5.56 -0.30
CA ILE A 65 15.67 5.72 -1.75
C ILE A 65 14.25 6.19 -2.10
N ASP A 66 13.33 6.08 -1.15
CA ASP A 66 11.96 6.56 -1.23
C ASP A 66 11.85 8.07 -0.95
N ASP A 67 12.89 8.72 -0.42
CA ASP A 67 12.96 10.18 -0.20
C ASP A 67 13.44 10.89 -1.48
N THR A 68 12.52 11.02 -2.44
CA THR A 68 12.79 11.63 -3.75
C THR A 68 12.42 13.12 -3.82
N TYR A 69 13.20 13.89 -4.57
CA TYR A 69 13.04 15.32 -4.82
C TYR A 69 12.88 15.57 -6.32
N PHE A 70 12.10 16.59 -6.67
CA PHE A 70 11.93 17.03 -8.05
C PHE A 70 12.80 18.25 -8.34
N GLY A 71 13.72 18.14 -9.31
CA GLY A 71 14.64 19.22 -9.66
C GLY A 71 13.96 20.38 -10.38
N LEU A 72 13.76 21.51 -9.70
CA LEU A 72 13.21 22.75 -10.27
C LEU A 72 14.32 23.75 -10.59
N LYS A 73 14.11 24.57 -11.63
CA LYS A 73 14.96 25.72 -11.93
C LYS A 73 14.47 26.91 -11.12
N MET A 74 15.31 27.43 -10.23
CA MET A 74 15.05 28.70 -9.57
C MET A 74 15.28 29.83 -10.58
N ILE A 75 14.22 30.57 -10.92
CA ILE A 75 14.31 31.82 -11.67
C ILE A 75 14.47 32.92 -10.62
N LYS A 76 15.57 33.68 -10.72
CA LYS A 76 15.92 34.75 -9.79
C LYS A 76 15.29 36.07 -10.23
#